data_AF-A0A2P5VLC0-F1
#
_entry.id   AF-A0A2P5VLC0-F1
#
_cell.length_a   1.000
_cell.length_b   1.000
_cell.length_c   1.000
_cell.angle_alpha   90.00
_cell.angle_beta   90.00
_cell.angle_gamma   90.00
#
_symmetry.space_group_name_H-M   'P 1'
#
loop_
_entity.id
_entity.type
_entity.pdbx_description
1 polymer ?
#
loop_
_entity_poly.entity_id
_entity_poly.type
_entity_poly.pdbx_seq_one_letter_code
_entity_poly.pdbx_strand_id
1 'polypeptide(L)' 'RDPECPTQMLPIYDCGDGLHPSDLGYCKMGDAIDLAMFD' A
#
# COMPACT_ATOMS: atom_id res chain seq x y z
N ARG A 1 -0.80 3.46 -5.81
CA ARG A 1 -1.66 2.99 -6.92
C ARG A 1 -0.84 3.06 -8.19
N ASP A 2 -1.02 2.13 -9.12
CA ASP A 2 -0.33 2.16 -10.40
C ASP A 2 -0.83 3.36 -11.24
N PRO A 3 0.03 4.29 -11.66
CA PRO A 3 -0.37 5.42 -12.51
C PRO A 3 -0.96 4.98 -13.86
N GLU A 4 -0.47 3.88 -14.43
CA GLU A 4 -0.90 3.37 -15.74
C GLU A 4 -2.19 2.54 -15.63
N CYS A 5 -2.45 1.97 -14.45
CA CYS A 5 -3.69 1.27 -14.13
C CYS A 5 -4.22 1.67 -12.74
N PRO A 6 -4.93 2.80 -12.60
CA PRO A 6 -5.29 3.39 -11.29
C PRO A 6 -6.14 2.50 -10.36
N THR A 7 -6.82 1.50 -10.93
CA THR A 7 -7.61 0.52 -10.17
C THR A 7 -6.72 -0.52 -9.48
N GLN A 8 -5.45 -0.66 -9.90
CA GLN A 8 -4.50 -1.63 -9.36
C GLN A 8 -3.52 -1.01 -8.36
N MET A 9 -3.00 -1.85 -7.49
CA MET A 9 -1.87 -1.51 -6.63
C MET A 9 -0.59 -1.39 -7.46
N LEU A 10 0.39 -0.62 -6.97
CA LEU A 10 1.72 -0.62 -7.58
C LEU A 10 2.32 -2.03 -7.46
N PRO A 11 2.96 -2.59 -8.51
CA PRO A 11 3.50 -3.95 -8.46
C PRO A 11 4.44 -4.23 -7.30
N ILE A 12 5.19 -3.21 -6.84
CA ILE A 12 6.11 -3.34 -5.70
C ILE A 12 5.40 -3.56 -4.35
N TYR A 13 4.11 -3.24 -4.26
CA TYR A 13 3.31 -3.37 -3.04
C TYR A 13 2.21 -4.41 -3.16
N ASP A 14 1.96 -4.97 -4.35
CA ASP A 14 0.90 -5.94 -4.63
C ASP A 14 1.29 -7.37 -4.21
N CYS A 15 0.35 -8.14 -3.64
CA CYS A 15 0.56 -9.57 -3.36
C CYS A 15 0.40 -10.47 -4.60
N GLY A 16 -0.10 -9.89 -5.70
CA GLY A 16 -0.23 -10.54 -7.02
C GLY A 16 -1.66 -10.60 -7.55
N ASP A 17 -2.64 -10.05 -6.84
CA ASP A 17 -4.03 -9.98 -7.30
C ASP A 17 -4.47 -8.56 -7.72
N GLY A 18 -3.55 -7.59 -7.66
CA GLY A 18 -3.78 -6.20 -8.03
C GLY A 18 -4.57 -5.40 -7.01
N LEU A 19 -5.05 -6.01 -5.92
CA LEU A 19 -5.92 -5.38 -4.93
C LEU A 19 -5.33 -5.37 -3.53
N HIS A 20 -4.80 -6.51 -3.07
CA HIS A 20 -4.35 -6.67 -1.71
C HIS A 20 -2.86 -6.33 -1.55
N PRO A 21 -2.47 -5.71 -0.41
CA PRO A 21 -1.07 -5.47 -0.13
C PRO A 21 -0.29 -6.77 0.08
N SER A 22 0.93 -6.81 -0.42
CA SER A 22 2.00 -7.69 0.06
C SER A 22 2.50 -7.25 1.44
N ASP A 23 3.40 -8.02 2.05
CA ASP A 23 4.07 -7.67 3.30
C ASP A 23 4.72 -6.26 3.24
N LEU A 24 5.43 -5.96 2.14
CA LEU A 24 6.02 -4.64 1.93
C LEU A 24 4.96 -3.55 1.79
N GLY A 25 3.83 -3.88 1.17
CA GLY A 25 2.66 -3.00 1.09
C GLY A 25 2.11 -2.66 2.47
N TYR A 26 1.97 -3.65 3.36
CA TYR A 26 1.52 -3.42 4.74
C TYR A 26 2.51 -2.58 5.54
N CYS A 27 3.82 -2.82 5.44
CA CYS A 27 4.82 -1.97 6.10
C CYS A 27 4.71 -0.52 5.64
N LYS A 28 4.58 -0.29 4.32
CA LYS A 28 4.48 1.06 3.76
C LYS A 28 3.20 1.78 4.22
N MET A 29 2.10 1.05 4.39
CA MET A 29 0.86 1.59 4.97
C MET A 29 1.07 2.01 6.43
N GLY A 30 1.76 1.20 7.22
CA GLY A 30 2.12 1.54 8.60
C GLY A 30 2.96 2.81 8.71
N ASP A 31 4.01 2.92 7.88
CA ASP A 31 4.89 4.11 7.83
C ASP A 31 4.16 5.42 7.47
N ALA A 32 2.98 5.33 6.85
CA ALA A 32 2.19 6.49 6.44
C ALA A 32 1.25 7.01 7.55
N ILE A 33 1.08 6.26 8.64
CA ILE A 33 0.23 6.66 9.76
C ILE A 33 1.05 7.54 10.71
N ASP A 34 0.62 8.79 10.87
CA ASP A 34 1.16 9.67 11.90
C ASP A 34 0.61 9.28 13.28
N LEU A 35 1.51 8.84 14.17
CA LEU A 35 1.13 8.36 15.50
C LEU A 35 0.65 9.49 16.42
N ALA A 36 1.04 10.74 16.15
CA ALA A 36 0.57 11.90 16.92
C ALA A 36 -0.95 12.13 16.79
N MET A 37 -1.63 11.45 15.87
CA MET A 37 -3.10 11.48 15.76
C MET A 37 -3.81 10.74 16.90
N PHE A 38 -3.10 9.96 17.72
CA PHE A 38 -3.67 9.13 18.77
C PHE A 38 -3.36 9.60 20.20
N ASP A 39 -2.72 10.77 20.34
CA ASP A 39 -2.49 11.46 21.63
C ASP A 39 -3.66 12.39 22.00
#